data_AF-A0A022Q3W5-F1
#
_entry.id   AF-A0A022Q3W5-F1
#
_cell.length_a   1.000
_cell.length_b   1.000
_cell.length_c   1.000
_cell.angle_alpha   90.00
_cell.angle_beta   90.00
_cell.angle_gamma   90.00
#
_symmetry.space_group_name_H-M   'P 1'
#
loop_
_entity.id
_entity.type
_entity.pdbx_description
1 polymer ?
#
loop_
_entity_poly.entity_id
_entity_poly.type
_entity_poly.pdbx_seq_one_letter_code
_entity_poly.pdbx_strand_id
1 'polypeptide(L)'
;MAADASDALAVREKVQRYLNAARTGNLDLLKKLAHQLDDGKGLAQTVADVKDANKRGALHFAAREGQIDVCKYLLEDLKMDANTKDDDGETPLLHATRQGHSDTAKYLLDRGADPSIPSELGTTALHHAAGLGDIELLKFLLTKDVDVDLQSDAGTPLIWAAGHAQQESVEVLLEHKADPNIKTEDDITPLLSAVAANSLPCLELLIKAGAIVNIAAGGATPLHIAADGGNPEIISCLLQAGGDPNAADEDGLKPIQVAAARGNRVAVEILHPVTLPLSSVPEWSVDGILQHMQRETGIIEGKNEGLEESNKVKDIAPPKQDIPQVSAEAKKKAAEAKARADDAFRRKDYMTAVDAYTQAIDFDPSDGTLLSNRSLSWYRLGQAEHALADAKACKALKPDWPKAYYREGAALRLLERYEDAANAFYEGVTLNPDNMELVTAFKEAVDAGRKFHASKQQPKS
;
A
#
# COMPACT_ATOMS: atom_id res chain seq x y z
N MET A 1 9.03 -37.66 29.63
CA MET A 1 9.02 -36.36 28.92
C MET A 1 7.78 -36.14 28.03
N ALA A 2 6.69 -36.92 28.17
CA ALA A 2 5.47 -36.76 27.36
C ALA A 2 4.32 -36.01 28.06
N ALA A 3 4.33 -35.94 29.41
CA ALA A 3 3.29 -35.23 30.18
C ALA A 3 3.30 -33.71 29.90
N ASP A 4 4.51 -33.12 29.85
CA ASP A 4 4.71 -31.68 29.66
C ASP A 4 4.21 -31.17 28.28
N ALA A 5 4.41 -31.96 27.22
CA ALA A 5 3.94 -31.62 25.88
C ALA A 5 2.40 -31.74 25.73
N SER A 6 1.79 -32.73 26.39
CA SER A 6 0.34 -32.91 26.38
C SER A 6 -0.37 -31.81 27.17
N ASP A 7 0.20 -31.43 28.32
CA ASP A 7 -0.34 -30.37 29.17
C ASP A 7 -0.20 -29.00 28.49
N ALA A 8 0.95 -28.73 27.86
CA ALA A 8 1.15 -27.52 27.06
C ALA A 8 0.17 -27.42 25.86
N LEU A 9 -0.09 -28.54 25.17
CA LEU A 9 -1.06 -28.58 24.07
C LEU A 9 -2.49 -28.32 24.56
N ALA A 10 -2.88 -28.91 25.69
CA ALA A 10 -4.20 -28.70 26.28
C ALA A 10 -4.42 -27.26 26.74
N VAL A 11 -3.39 -26.60 27.29
CA VAL A 11 -3.43 -25.17 27.64
C VAL A 11 -3.59 -24.33 26.37
N ARG A 12 -2.82 -24.62 25.32
CA ARG A 12 -2.92 -23.92 24.03
C ARG A 12 -4.32 -24.02 23.42
N GLU A 13 -4.94 -25.20 23.45
CA GLU A 13 -6.31 -25.40 22.94
C GLU A 13 -7.33 -24.57 23.74
N LYS A 14 -7.21 -24.54 25.08
CA LYS A 14 -8.08 -23.71 25.94
C LYS A 14 -7.92 -22.22 25.63
N VAL A 15 -6.70 -21.73 25.47
CA VAL A 15 -6.41 -20.35 25.07
C VAL A 15 -7.07 -20.02 23.74
N GLN A 16 -6.91 -20.89 22.73
CA GLN A 16 -7.51 -20.67 21.42
C GLN A 16 -9.05 -20.65 21.50
N ARG A 17 -9.64 -21.55 22.28
CA ARG A 17 -11.11 -21.57 22.50
C ARG A 17 -11.59 -20.34 23.26
N TYR A 18 -10.80 -19.82 24.20
CA TYR A 18 -11.11 -18.60 24.94
C TYR A 18 -11.14 -17.37 24.02
N LEU A 19 -10.09 -17.17 23.21
CA LEU A 19 -10.04 -16.08 22.24
C LEU A 19 -11.14 -16.22 21.18
N ASN A 20 -11.45 -17.45 20.77
CA ASN A 20 -12.57 -17.72 19.87
C ASN A 20 -13.94 -17.39 20.48
N ALA A 21 -14.13 -17.62 21.78
CA ALA A 21 -15.35 -17.21 22.48
C ALA A 21 -15.50 -15.69 22.49
N ALA A 22 -14.39 -14.94 22.65
CA ALA A 22 -14.42 -13.48 22.55
C ALA A 22 -14.83 -13.01 21.14
N ARG A 23 -14.23 -13.63 20.10
CA ARG A 23 -14.52 -13.36 18.69
C ARG A 23 -15.98 -13.64 18.32
N THR A 24 -16.57 -14.70 18.86
CA THR A 24 -17.95 -15.12 18.54
C THR A 24 -19.02 -14.50 19.44
N GLY A 25 -18.63 -13.71 20.45
CA GLY A 25 -19.57 -13.12 21.41
C GLY A 25 -20.16 -14.12 22.41
N ASN A 26 -19.65 -15.34 22.50
CA ASN A 26 -20.15 -16.35 23.43
C ASN A 26 -19.65 -16.06 24.87
N LEU A 27 -20.32 -15.13 25.54
CA LEU A 27 -19.92 -14.60 26.84
C LEU A 27 -19.88 -15.68 27.94
N ASP A 28 -20.83 -16.62 27.94
CA ASP A 28 -20.86 -17.70 28.93
C ASP A 28 -19.67 -18.65 28.77
N LEU A 29 -19.34 -19.02 27.52
CA LEU A 29 -18.17 -19.83 27.23
C LEU A 29 -16.88 -19.08 27.55
N LEU A 30 -16.82 -17.78 27.25
CA LEU A 30 -15.68 -16.92 27.57
C LEU A 30 -15.43 -16.91 29.10
N LYS A 31 -16.46 -16.64 29.91
CA LYS A 31 -16.39 -16.64 31.37
C LYS A 31 -15.96 -18.00 31.90
N LYS A 32 -16.57 -19.09 31.40
CA LYS A 32 -16.21 -20.45 31.80
C LYS A 32 -14.74 -20.77 31.50
N LEU A 33 -14.26 -20.44 30.31
CA LEU A 33 -12.87 -20.71 29.92
C LEU A 33 -11.88 -19.80 30.67
N ALA A 34 -12.23 -18.55 30.96
CA ALA A 34 -11.42 -17.66 31.79
C ALA A 34 -11.15 -18.27 33.16
N HIS A 35 -12.20 -18.76 33.85
CA HIS A 35 -12.05 -19.44 35.14
C HIS A 35 -11.25 -20.75 35.06
N GLN A 36 -11.28 -21.45 33.92
CA GLN A 36 -10.48 -22.66 33.72
C GLN A 36 -9.00 -22.39 33.42
N LEU A 37 -8.69 -21.16 33.01
CA LEU A 37 -7.32 -20.70 32.75
C LEU A 37 -6.71 -20.03 33.99
N ASP A 38 -7.52 -19.57 34.94
CA ASP A 38 -7.06 -18.94 36.18
C ASP A 38 -6.36 -19.98 37.07
N ASP A 39 -5.04 -19.86 37.17
CA ASP A 39 -4.14 -20.68 37.98
C ASP A 39 -3.90 -20.08 39.38
N GLY A 40 -4.77 -19.16 39.83
CA GLY A 40 -4.71 -18.50 41.13
C GLY A 40 -3.99 -17.16 41.13
N LYS A 41 -3.56 -16.68 39.95
CA LYS A 41 -3.00 -15.33 39.76
C LYS A 41 -4.07 -14.23 39.76
N GLY A 42 -5.34 -14.62 39.66
CA GLY A 42 -6.48 -13.73 39.63
C GLY A 42 -6.99 -13.54 38.21
N LEU A 43 -8.31 -13.74 38.05
CA LEU A 43 -9.00 -13.78 36.77
C LEU A 43 -8.66 -12.65 35.79
N ALA A 44 -8.59 -11.40 36.29
CA ALA A 44 -8.28 -10.24 35.45
C ALA A 44 -6.85 -10.31 34.87
N GLN A 45 -5.87 -10.68 35.69
CA GLN A 45 -4.47 -10.83 35.26
C GLN A 45 -4.34 -12.00 34.28
N THR A 46 -4.96 -13.15 34.60
CA THR A 46 -4.97 -14.32 33.71
C THR A 46 -5.54 -13.95 32.34
N VAL A 47 -6.70 -13.29 32.30
CA VAL A 47 -7.33 -12.88 31.04
C VAL A 47 -6.45 -11.89 30.26
N ALA A 48 -5.80 -10.94 30.94
CA ALA A 48 -4.90 -9.99 30.30
C ALA A 48 -3.66 -10.66 29.69
N ASP A 49 -3.15 -11.73 30.32
CA ASP A 49 -2.00 -12.50 29.85
C ASP A 49 -2.35 -13.44 28.68
N VAL A 50 -3.63 -13.78 28.50
CA VAL A 50 -4.08 -14.63 27.39
C VAL A 50 -4.13 -13.82 26.10
N LYS A 51 -3.09 -14.00 25.30
CA LYS A 51 -2.89 -13.34 23.99
C LYS A 51 -2.56 -14.35 22.90
N ASP A 52 -2.81 -13.96 21.65
CA ASP A 52 -2.32 -14.72 20.51
C ASP A 52 -0.86 -14.38 20.16
N ALA A 53 -0.36 -14.91 19.04
CA ALA A 53 1.01 -14.71 18.59
C ALA A 53 1.35 -13.25 18.24
N ASN A 54 0.34 -12.42 17.97
CA ASN A 54 0.50 -11.00 17.64
C ASN A 54 0.19 -10.12 18.87
N LYS A 55 0.21 -10.68 20.08
CA LYS A 55 -0.16 -10.00 21.34
C LYS A 55 -1.61 -9.50 21.42
N ARG A 56 -2.53 -10.00 20.57
CA ARG A 56 -3.95 -9.65 20.64
C ARG A 56 -4.64 -10.44 21.75
N GLY A 57 -5.23 -9.71 22.69
CA GLY A 57 -6.06 -10.26 23.76
C GLY A 57 -7.55 -10.34 23.40
N ALA A 58 -8.38 -10.85 24.32
CA ALA A 58 -9.82 -10.99 24.12
C ALA A 58 -10.53 -9.68 23.75
N LEU A 59 -10.10 -8.54 24.32
CA LEU A 59 -10.71 -7.24 24.04
C LEU A 59 -10.50 -6.80 22.58
N HIS A 60 -9.34 -7.12 21.97
CA HIS A 60 -9.09 -6.84 20.55
C HIS A 60 -10.04 -7.64 19.66
N PHE A 61 -10.19 -8.95 19.91
CA PHE A 61 -11.09 -9.80 19.14
C PHE A 61 -12.56 -9.42 19.32
N ALA A 62 -12.98 -9.11 20.54
CA ALA A 62 -14.34 -8.66 20.80
C ALA A 62 -14.65 -7.34 20.09
N ALA A 63 -13.72 -6.38 20.14
CA ALA A 63 -13.86 -5.10 19.46
C ALA A 63 -13.90 -5.24 17.93
N ARG A 64 -13.00 -6.05 17.37
CA ARG A 64 -12.89 -6.35 15.93
C ARG A 64 -14.17 -6.95 15.34
N GLU A 65 -14.94 -7.69 16.13
CA GLU A 65 -16.17 -8.38 15.68
C GLU A 65 -17.44 -7.73 16.25
N GLY A 66 -17.33 -6.56 16.87
CA GLY A 66 -18.48 -5.79 17.36
C GLY A 66 -19.20 -6.40 18.57
N GLN A 67 -18.51 -7.24 19.37
CA GLN A 67 -19.09 -7.96 20.49
C GLN A 67 -19.13 -7.08 21.75
N ILE A 68 -20.06 -6.12 21.77
CA ILE A 68 -20.19 -5.11 22.84
C ILE A 68 -20.34 -5.74 24.22
N ASP A 69 -21.14 -6.82 24.37
CA ASP A 69 -21.36 -7.42 25.69
C ASP A 69 -20.12 -8.14 26.23
N VAL A 70 -19.25 -8.64 25.35
CA VAL A 70 -17.93 -9.13 25.75
C VAL A 70 -17.04 -7.94 26.15
N CYS A 71 -17.04 -6.85 25.38
CA CYS A 71 -16.27 -5.65 25.74
C CYS A 71 -16.69 -5.09 27.11
N LYS A 72 -18.00 -5.06 27.40
CA LYS A 72 -18.55 -4.66 28.70
C LYS A 72 -18.02 -5.53 29.82
N TYR A 73 -18.09 -6.85 29.67
CA TYR A 73 -17.56 -7.75 30.69
C TYR A 73 -16.06 -7.51 30.94
N LEU A 74 -15.25 -7.38 29.88
CA LEU A 74 -13.81 -7.21 30.01
C LEU A 74 -13.43 -5.86 30.65
N LEU A 75 -14.10 -4.76 30.31
CA LEU A 75 -13.80 -3.42 30.82
C LEU A 75 -14.45 -3.13 32.18
N GLU A 76 -15.70 -3.57 32.38
CA GLU A 76 -16.48 -3.23 33.57
C GLU A 76 -16.28 -4.22 34.71
N ASP A 77 -16.29 -5.52 34.41
CA ASP A 77 -16.19 -6.55 35.45
C ASP A 77 -14.73 -6.90 35.73
N LEU A 78 -13.90 -7.03 34.68
CA LEU A 78 -12.47 -7.36 34.82
C LEU A 78 -11.54 -6.16 34.88
N LYS A 79 -12.05 -4.93 34.69
CA LYS A 79 -11.26 -3.68 34.76
C LYS A 79 -10.02 -3.68 33.85
N MET A 80 -10.13 -4.30 32.68
CA MET A 80 -9.03 -4.31 31.70
C MET A 80 -8.76 -2.89 31.17
N ASP A 81 -7.51 -2.65 30.79
CA ASP A 81 -7.11 -1.44 30.07
C ASP A 81 -7.70 -1.44 28.65
N ALA A 82 -8.39 -0.36 28.28
CA ALA A 82 -8.97 -0.18 26.95
C ALA A 82 -7.93 0.12 25.87
N ASN A 83 -6.71 0.50 26.27
CA ASN A 83 -5.65 1.01 25.40
C ASN A 83 -4.50 0.02 25.18
N THR A 84 -4.69 -1.26 25.52
CA THR A 84 -3.68 -2.29 25.24
C THR A 84 -3.35 -2.32 23.75
N LYS A 85 -2.07 -2.40 23.40
CA LYS A 85 -1.60 -2.54 22.02
C LYS A 85 -1.23 -3.98 21.70
N ASP A 86 -1.50 -4.37 20.46
CA ASP A 86 -0.94 -5.58 19.84
C ASP A 86 0.45 -5.30 19.20
N ASP A 87 1.02 -6.28 18.50
CA ASP A 87 2.35 -6.13 17.89
C ASP A 87 2.41 -5.11 16.73
N ASP A 88 1.27 -4.78 16.12
CA ASP A 88 1.16 -3.75 15.08
C ASP A 88 0.82 -2.37 15.70
N GLY A 89 0.85 -2.28 17.03
CA GLY A 89 0.50 -1.09 17.78
C GLY A 89 -1.01 -0.81 17.81
N GLU A 90 -1.85 -1.71 17.28
CA GLU A 90 -3.29 -1.50 17.18
C GLU A 90 -3.98 -1.70 18.53
N THR A 91 -4.86 -0.75 18.90
CA THR A 91 -5.71 -0.87 20.09
C THR A 91 -7.04 -1.54 19.75
N PRO A 92 -7.82 -2.01 20.75
CA PRO A 92 -9.19 -2.48 20.53
C PRO A 92 -10.05 -1.46 19.79
N LEU A 93 -9.88 -0.16 20.06
CA LEU A 93 -10.58 0.90 19.35
C LEU A 93 -10.25 0.88 17.85
N LEU A 94 -8.97 0.77 17.48
CA LEU A 94 -8.56 0.69 16.06
C LEU A 94 -9.13 -0.54 15.36
N HIS A 95 -9.16 -1.69 16.04
CA HIS A 95 -9.81 -2.90 15.52
C HIS A 95 -11.31 -2.69 15.27
N ALA A 96 -12.04 -2.06 16.20
CA ALA A 96 -13.46 -1.76 16.02
C ALA A 96 -13.70 -0.75 14.89
N THR A 97 -12.93 0.34 14.83
CA THR A 97 -13.08 1.37 13.80
C THR A 97 -12.76 0.86 12.42
N ARG A 98 -11.69 0.06 12.27
CA ARG A 98 -11.28 -0.51 10.96
C ARG A 98 -12.36 -1.42 10.37
N GLN A 99 -13.12 -2.11 11.22
CA GLN A 99 -14.18 -3.03 10.80
C GLN A 99 -15.56 -2.37 10.72
N GLY A 100 -15.65 -1.05 10.94
CA GLY A 100 -16.91 -0.31 10.87
C GLY A 100 -17.88 -0.60 12.03
N HIS A 101 -17.39 -1.07 13.18
CA HIS A 101 -18.22 -1.32 14.36
C HIS A 101 -18.41 -0.07 15.22
N SER A 102 -19.12 0.93 14.68
CA SER A 102 -19.27 2.26 15.26
C SER A 102 -19.82 2.26 16.68
N ASP A 103 -20.84 1.44 16.97
CA ASP A 103 -21.42 1.34 18.32
C ASP A 103 -20.42 0.77 19.33
N THR A 104 -19.57 -0.17 18.89
CA THR A 104 -18.51 -0.73 19.73
C THR A 104 -17.40 0.30 19.95
N ALA A 105 -17.00 1.03 18.90
CA ALA A 105 -16.02 2.10 19.01
C ALA A 105 -16.48 3.23 19.95
N LYS A 106 -17.73 3.72 19.80
CA LYS A 106 -18.35 4.69 20.70
C LYS A 106 -18.37 4.19 22.14
N TYR A 107 -18.74 2.92 22.36
CA TYR A 107 -18.69 2.31 23.68
C TYR A 107 -17.27 2.29 24.28
N LEU A 108 -16.26 1.87 23.51
CA LEU A 108 -14.87 1.85 23.96
C LEU A 108 -14.38 3.25 24.35
N LEU A 109 -14.71 4.27 23.55
CA LEU A 109 -14.38 5.67 23.82
C LEU A 109 -15.03 6.17 25.13
N ASP A 110 -16.29 5.82 25.38
CA ASP A 110 -16.97 6.16 26.64
C ASP A 110 -16.38 5.44 27.86
N ARG A 111 -15.62 4.36 27.63
CA ARG A 111 -14.90 3.60 28.67
C ARG A 111 -13.39 3.87 28.71
N GLY A 112 -12.96 5.00 28.16
CA GLY A 112 -11.59 5.50 28.32
C GLY A 112 -10.59 4.99 27.28
N ALA A 113 -11.06 4.44 26.15
CA ALA A 113 -10.20 4.28 24.99
C ALA A 113 -9.76 5.66 24.46
N ASP A 114 -8.47 5.82 24.20
CA ASP A 114 -7.88 7.06 23.70
C ASP A 114 -7.82 7.03 22.16
N PRO A 115 -8.59 7.89 21.47
CA PRO A 115 -8.61 7.94 20.00
C PRO A 115 -7.34 8.49 19.36
N SER A 116 -6.44 9.10 20.13
CA SER A 116 -5.18 9.67 19.64
C SER A 116 -4.06 8.64 19.53
N ILE A 117 -4.22 7.43 20.09
CA ILE A 117 -3.20 6.39 20.04
C ILE A 117 -3.07 5.83 18.62
N PRO A 118 -1.90 5.95 17.97
CA PRO A 118 -1.68 5.39 16.65
C PRO A 118 -1.19 3.94 16.70
N SER A 119 -1.42 3.23 15.58
CA SER A 119 -0.68 2.02 15.22
C SER A 119 0.78 2.33 14.89
N GLU A 120 1.60 1.31 14.64
CA GLU A 120 2.99 1.50 14.20
C GLU A 120 3.11 2.22 12.84
N LEU A 121 2.04 2.24 12.04
CA LEU A 121 1.97 2.98 10.76
C LEU A 121 1.37 4.40 10.93
N GLY A 122 1.22 4.88 12.16
CA GLY A 122 0.60 6.18 12.46
C GLY A 122 -0.94 6.22 12.30
N THR A 123 -1.60 5.11 11.93
CA THR A 123 -3.06 5.09 11.73
C THR A 123 -3.81 5.23 13.05
N THR A 124 -4.80 6.12 13.10
CA THR A 124 -5.70 6.32 14.26
C THR A 124 -7.15 6.01 13.94
N ALA A 125 -8.03 6.05 14.95
CA ALA A 125 -9.47 5.83 14.78
C ALA A 125 -10.09 6.83 13.80
N LEU A 126 -9.56 8.06 13.78
CA LEU A 126 -10.02 9.14 12.90
C LEU A 126 -9.76 8.82 11.42
N HIS A 127 -8.63 8.20 11.09
CA HIS A 127 -8.30 7.75 9.72
C HIS A 127 -9.29 6.70 9.21
N HIS A 128 -9.57 5.69 10.03
CA HIS A 128 -10.53 4.64 9.67
C HIS A 128 -11.95 5.17 9.51
N ALA A 129 -12.43 6.00 10.44
CA ALA A 129 -13.75 6.62 10.34
C ALA A 129 -13.88 7.49 9.07
N ALA A 130 -12.84 8.27 8.75
CA ALA A 130 -12.79 9.12 7.56
C ALA A 130 -12.82 8.30 6.26
N GLY A 131 -11.95 7.30 6.11
CA GLY A 131 -11.85 6.47 4.91
C GLY A 131 -13.04 5.53 4.69
N LEU A 132 -13.71 5.09 5.75
CA LEU A 132 -14.94 4.28 5.65
C LEU A 132 -16.20 5.11 5.40
N GLY A 133 -16.16 6.43 5.58
CA GLY A 133 -17.35 7.28 5.47
C GLY A 133 -18.27 7.18 6.69
N ASP A 134 -17.77 6.77 7.84
CA ASP A 134 -18.57 6.68 9.07
C ASP A 134 -18.70 8.07 9.72
N ILE A 135 -19.64 8.86 9.19
CA ILE A 135 -19.83 10.26 9.58
C ILE A 135 -20.20 10.43 11.05
N GLU A 136 -20.96 9.49 11.62
CA GLU A 136 -21.33 9.57 13.03
C GLU A 136 -20.12 9.36 13.95
N LEU A 137 -19.33 8.32 13.68
CA LEU A 137 -18.12 8.07 14.46
C LEU A 137 -17.07 9.16 14.23
N LEU A 138 -16.91 9.62 12.99
CA LEU A 138 -16.00 10.71 12.62
C LEU A 138 -16.30 11.97 13.44
N LYS A 139 -17.57 12.43 13.43
CA LYS A 139 -17.99 13.58 14.24
C LYS A 139 -17.79 13.34 15.73
N PHE A 140 -18.10 12.14 16.21
CA PHE A 140 -17.90 11.80 17.62
C PHE A 140 -16.42 11.85 18.03
N LEU A 141 -15.51 11.32 17.22
CA LEU A 141 -14.07 11.37 17.46
C LEU A 141 -13.54 12.81 17.50
N LEU A 142 -14.02 13.68 16.60
CA LEU A 142 -13.64 15.10 16.57
C LEU A 142 -14.10 15.85 17.84
N THR A 143 -15.11 15.37 18.57
CA THR A 143 -15.47 15.94 19.89
C THR A 143 -14.50 15.58 21.02
N LYS A 144 -13.52 14.69 20.77
CA LYS A 144 -12.54 14.22 21.77
C LYS A 144 -11.21 14.96 21.69
N ASP A 145 -11.20 16.19 21.15
CA ASP A 145 -10.00 17.05 21.00
C ASP A 145 -8.83 16.37 20.27
N VAL A 146 -9.15 15.48 19.30
CA VAL A 146 -8.16 14.82 18.46
C VAL A 146 -7.66 15.79 17.40
N ASP A 147 -6.35 15.82 17.17
CA ASP A 147 -5.77 16.57 16.05
C ASP A 147 -6.32 16.02 14.72
N VAL A 148 -6.94 16.90 13.93
CA VAL A 148 -7.59 16.55 12.67
C VAL A 148 -6.57 16.15 11.58
N ASP A 149 -5.32 16.60 11.73
CA ASP A 149 -4.24 16.45 10.74
C ASP A 149 -3.19 15.40 11.14
N LEU A 150 -3.54 14.49 12.07
CA LEU A 150 -2.69 13.36 12.46
C LEU A 150 -2.14 12.62 11.23
N GLN A 151 -0.83 12.33 11.25
CA GLN A 151 -0.15 11.66 10.15
C GLN A 151 -0.11 10.14 10.35
N SER A 152 -0.46 9.42 9.29
CA SER A 152 -0.06 8.03 9.06
C SER A 152 0.91 7.94 7.88
N ASP A 153 1.53 6.79 7.67
CA ASP A 153 2.34 6.51 6.47
C ASP A 153 1.55 6.76 5.17
N ALA A 154 0.22 6.59 5.22
CA ALA A 154 -0.70 6.83 4.10
C ALA A 154 -1.34 8.23 4.13
N GLY A 155 -0.89 9.14 5.00
CA GLY A 155 -1.35 10.53 5.09
C GLY A 155 -2.41 10.80 6.14
N THR A 156 -2.97 12.02 6.12
CA THR A 156 -4.02 12.51 7.05
C THR A 156 -5.35 11.75 6.90
N PRO A 157 -6.27 11.86 7.87
CA PRO A 157 -7.66 11.45 7.68
C PRO A 157 -8.32 12.07 6.42
N LEU A 158 -7.93 13.29 6.06
CA LEU A 158 -8.43 13.96 4.85
C LEU A 158 -7.93 13.30 3.56
N ILE A 159 -6.66 12.85 3.52
CA ILE A 159 -6.12 12.03 2.42
C ILE A 159 -6.90 10.71 2.30
N TRP A 160 -7.18 10.06 3.44
CA TRP A 160 -7.95 8.82 3.47
C TRP A 160 -9.38 9.00 2.95
N ALA A 161 -10.10 10.02 3.43
CA ALA A 161 -11.45 10.33 2.96
C ALA A 161 -11.49 10.63 1.45
N ALA A 162 -10.54 11.44 0.97
CA ALA A 162 -10.43 11.78 -0.45
C ALA A 162 -10.13 10.55 -1.32
N GLY A 163 -9.17 9.71 -0.93
CA GLY A 163 -8.76 8.51 -1.66
C GLY A 163 -9.81 7.39 -1.69
N HIS A 164 -10.76 7.40 -0.75
CA HIS A 164 -11.90 6.48 -0.73
C HIS A 164 -13.20 7.11 -1.26
N ALA A 165 -13.12 8.30 -1.88
CA ALA A 165 -14.25 9.04 -2.42
C ALA A 165 -15.38 9.34 -1.40
N GLN A 166 -15.03 9.55 -0.12
CA GLN A 166 -15.97 9.85 0.96
C GLN A 166 -16.24 11.36 1.04
N GLN A 167 -17.16 11.87 0.22
CA GLN A 167 -17.45 13.29 0.10
C GLN A 167 -17.84 13.94 1.44
N GLU A 168 -18.75 13.31 2.18
CA GLU A 168 -19.24 13.84 3.45
C GLU A 168 -18.15 13.84 4.53
N SER A 169 -17.23 12.86 4.51
CA SER A 169 -16.07 12.86 5.40
C SER A 169 -15.12 14.01 5.08
N VAL A 170 -14.86 14.27 3.79
CA VAL A 170 -14.04 15.41 3.35
C VAL A 170 -14.66 16.73 3.83
N GLU A 171 -15.98 16.91 3.65
CA GLU A 171 -16.69 18.10 4.13
C GLU A 171 -16.54 18.30 5.64
N VAL A 172 -16.81 17.25 6.43
CA VAL A 172 -16.70 17.31 7.90
C VAL A 172 -15.28 17.64 8.37
N LEU A 173 -14.26 17.04 7.77
CA LEU A 173 -12.86 17.30 8.14
C LEU A 173 -12.46 18.75 7.81
N LEU A 174 -12.86 19.27 6.65
CA LEU A 174 -12.59 20.65 6.26
C LEU A 174 -13.34 21.67 7.14
N GLU A 175 -14.58 21.36 7.56
CA GLU A 175 -15.31 22.17 8.55
C GLU A 175 -14.54 22.26 9.89
N HIS A 176 -13.84 21.19 10.27
CA HIS A 176 -12.97 21.10 11.44
C HIS A 176 -11.53 21.55 11.18
N LYS A 177 -11.29 22.33 10.10
CA LYS A 177 -10.02 23.00 9.80
C LYS A 177 -8.86 22.06 9.43
N ALA A 178 -9.14 20.86 8.91
CA ALA A 178 -8.12 20.04 8.28
C ALA A 178 -7.41 20.81 7.16
N ASP A 179 -6.08 20.73 7.10
CA ASP A 179 -5.29 21.38 6.05
C ASP A 179 -5.38 20.56 4.74
N PRO A 180 -5.95 21.12 3.65
CA PRO A 180 -6.11 20.41 2.39
C PRO A 180 -4.79 20.20 1.62
N ASN A 181 -3.66 20.71 2.13
CA ASN A 181 -2.37 20.70 1.44
C ASN A 181 -1.28 19.87 2.13
N ILE A 182 -1.58 19.20 3.25
CA ILE A 182 -0.64 18.26 3.86
C ILE A 182 -0.40 17.10 2.88
N LYS A 183 0.86 16.67 2.82
CA LYS A 183 1.32 15.61 1.92
C LYS A 183 2.04 14.50 2.68
N THR A 184 1.98 13.28 2.14
CA THR A 184 2.77 12.14 2.62
C THR A 184 4.26 12.31 2.27
N GLU A 185 5.09 11.35 2.70
CA GLU A 185 6.50 11.27 2.27
C GLU A 185 6.65 11.11 0.74
N ASP A 186 5.65 10.50 0.08
CA ASP A 186 5.58 10.33 -1.38
C ASP A 186 4.90 11.53 -2.10
N ASP A 187 4.82 12.69 -1.44
CA ASP A 187 4.18 13.91 -1.94
C ASP A 187 2.68 13.78 -2.30
N ILE A 188 1.99 12.75 -1.79
CA ILE A 188 0.56 12.54 -2.03
C ILE A 188 -0.26 13.50 -1.17
N THR A 189 -1.11 14.31 -1.80
CA THR A 189 -2.05 15.24 -1.14
C THR A 189 -3.49 14.73 -1.21
N PRO A 190 -4.42 15.30 -0.42
CA PRO A 190 -5.85 15.01 -0.56
C PRO A 190 -6.36 15.19 -1.99
N LEU A 191 -5.90 16.25 -2.68
CA LEU A 191 -6.35 16.54 -4.04
C LEU A 191 -5.89 15.46 -5.03
N LEU A 192 -4.64 14.99 -4.94
CA LEU A 192 -4.16 13.87 -5.74
C LEU A 192 -4.98 12.60 -5.46
N SER A 193 -5.26 12.31 -4.19
CA SER A 193 -6.06 11.14 -3.81
C SER A 193 -7.50 11.20 -4.34
N ALA A 194 -8.15 12.37 -4.31
CA ALA A 194 -9.48 12.56 -4.89
C ALA A 194 -9.50 12.33 -6.41
N VAL A 195 -8.47 12.81 -7.12
CA VAL A 195 -8.32 12.61 -8.57
C VAL A 195 -8.05 11.14 -8.89
N ALA A 196 -7.15 10.48 -8.16
CA ALA A 196 -6.87 9.06 -8.33
C ALA A 196 -8.09 8.17 -8.02
N ALA A 197 -8.92 8.57 -7.05
CA ALA A 197 -10.19 7.93 -6.75
C ALA A 197 -11.30 8.26 -7.76
N ASN A 198 -11.03 9.11 -8.74
CA ASN A 198 -11.99 9.58 -9.74
C ASN A 198 -13.24 10.26 -9.10
N SER A 199 -13.06 10.97 -7.99
CA SER A 199 -14.13 11.63 -7.23
C SER A 199 -14.16 13.13 -7.49
N LEU A 200 -15.02 13.55 -8.44
CA LEU A 200 -15.29 14.97 -8.69
C LEU A 200 -15.81 15.71 -7.44
N PRO A 201 -16.74 15.17 -6.64
CA PRO A 201 -17.24 15.91 -5.46
C PRO A 201 -16.16 16.18 -4.41
N CYS A 202 -15.30 15.20 -4.12
CA CYS A 202 -14.17 15.42 -3.19
C CYS A 202 -13.20 16.46 -3.75
N LEU A 203 -12.91 16.39 -5.06
CA LEU A 203 -12.03 17.33 -5.74
C LEU A 203 -12.55 18.78 -5.63
N GLU A 204 -13.84 19.00 -5.92
CA GLU A 204 -14.46 20.32 -5.84
C GLU A 204 -14.42 20.89 -4.41
N LEU A 205 -14.69 20.07 -3.39
CA LEU A 205 -14.58 20.47 -1.99
C LEU A 205 -13.14 20.89 -1.62
N LEU A 206 -12.15 20.11 -2.04
CA LEU A 206 -10.74 20.39 -1.76
C LEU A 206 -10.26 21.66 -2.46
N ILE A 207 -10.61 21.87 -3.73
CA ILE A 207 -10.30 23.12 -4.46
C ILE A 207 -10.95 24.32 -3.76
N LYS A 208 -12.22 24.20 -3.37
CA LYS A 208 -12.93 25.26 -2.63
C LYS A 208 -12.28 25.56 -1.28
N ALA A 209 -11.67 24.57 -0.63
CA ALA A 209 -10.92 24.73 0.61
C ALA A 209 -9.50 25.29 0.42
N GLY A 210 -9.05 25.53 -0.82
CA GLY A 210 -7.73 26.09 -1.10
C GLY A 210 -6.64 25.03 -1.31
N ALA A 211 -7.00 23.83 -1.76
CA ALA A 211 -6.03 22.84 -2.21
C ALA A 211 -5.22 23.37 -3.41
N ILE A 212 -3.90 23.13 -3.39
CA ILE A 212 -3.00 23.51 -4.47
C ILE A 212 -3.16 22.51 -5.63
N VAL A 213 -3.52 23.03 -6.80
CA VAL A 213 -3.79 22.23 -8.00
C VAL A 213 -2.51 21.83 -8.73
N ASN A 214 -1.51 22.71 -8.75
CA ASN A 214 -0.23 22.51 -9.44
C ASN A 214 0.79 21.83 -8.53
N ILE A 215 0.48 20.60 -8.15
CA ILE A 215 1.33 19.70 -7.35
C ILE A 215 1.84 18.56 -8.22
N ALA A 216 2.89 17.87 -7.76
CA ALA A 216 3.44 16.70 -8.42
C ALA A 216 3.84 15.64 -7.38
N ALA A 217 3.53 14.38 -7.66
CA ALA A 217 3.99 13.23 -6.89
C ALA A 217 4.54 12.19 -7.88
N GLY A 218 5.81 11.81 -7.74
CA GLY A 218 6.52 11.06 -8.79
C GLY A 218 6.43 11.76 -10.16
N GLY A 219 6.62 13.08 -10.17
CA GLY A 219 6.52 13.98 -11.34
C GLY A 219 5.14 14.12 -11.99
N ALA A 220 4.17 13.24 -11.72
CA ALA A 220 2.83 13.36 -12.27
C ALA A 220 1.99 14.42 -11.54
N THR A 221 1.34 15.31 -12.28
CA THR A 221 0.39 16.30 -11.74
C THR A 221 -1.04 15.74 -11.69
N PRO A 222 -1.98 16.36 -10.95
CA PRO A 222 -3.39 15.98 -10.99
C PRO A 222 -3.97 15.91 -12.41
N LEU A 223 -3.54 16.79 -13.31
CA LEU A 223 -3.98 16.74 -14.71
C LEU A 223 -3.44 15.52 -15.47
N HIS A 224 -2.23 15.03 -15.16
CA HIS A 224 -1.72 13.78 -15.75
C HIS A 224 -2.57 12.59 -15.31
N ILE A 225 -2.87 12.48 -14.01
CA ILE A 225 -3.68 11.39 -13.46
C ILE A 225 -5.11 11.44 -14.05
N ALA A 226 -5.71 12.63 -14.13
CA ALA A 226 -7.03 12.80 -14.73
C ALA A 226 -7.04 12.48 -16.24
N ALA A 227 -5.98 12.83 -16.97
CA ALA A 227 -5.81 12.52 -18.39
C ALA A 227 -5.65 11.01 -18.64
N ASP A 228 -4.89 10.32 -17.79
CA ASP A 228 -4.73 8.86 -17.82
C ASP A 228 -6.06 8.15 -17.60
N GLY A 229 -6.82 8.58 -16.58
CA GLY A 229 -8.17 8.07 -16.29
C GLY A 229 -9.25 8.47 -17.30
N GLY A 230 -9.04 9.55 -18.05
CA GLY A 230 -9.91 10.00 -19.14
C GLY A 230 -11.24 10.62 -18.69
N ASN A 231 -11.38 11.05 -17.43
CA ASN A 231 -12.61 11.66 -16.92
C ASN A 231 -12.69 13.15 -17.32
N PRO A 232 -13.61 13.53 -18.23
CA PRO A 232 -13.67 14.90 -18.76
C PRO A 232 -14.10 15.93 -17.73
N GLU A 233 -14.96 15.58 -16.77
CA GLU A 233 -15.42 16.49 -15.72
C GLU A 233 -14.27 16.84 -14.77
N ILE A 234 -13.47 15.85 -14.36
CA ILE A 234 -12.29 16.08 -13.50
C ILE A 234 -11.23 16.92 -14.23
N ILE A 235 -10.93 16.60 -15.49
CA ILE A 235 -9.98 17.39 -16.30
C ILE A 235 -10.47 18.84 -16.38
N SER A 236 -11.74 19.05 -16.71
CA SER A 236 -12.33 20.39 -16.82
C SER A 236 -12.28 21.15 -15.49
N CYS A 237 -12.58 20.48 -14.38
CA CYS A 237 -12.51 21.06 -13.03
C CYS A 237 -11.09 21.50 -12.68
N LEU A 238 -10.08 20.66 -12.91
CA LEU A 238 -8.68 20.99 -12.68
C LEU A 238 -8.19 22.16 -13.55
N LEU A 239 -8.58 22.21 -14.82
CA LEU A 239 -8.25 23.32 -15.73
C LEU A 239 -8.89 24.63 -15.27
N GLN A 240 -10.17 24.59 -14.87
CA GLN A 240 -10.87 25.77 -14.33
C GLN A 240 -10.23 26.27 -13.03
N ALA A 241 -9.66 25.36 -12.23
CA ALA A 241 -8.92 25.68 -11.02
C ALA A 241 -7.45 26.10 -11.26
N GLY A 242 -7.03 26.26 -12.51
CA GLY A 242 -5.70 26.75 -12.88
C GLY A 242 -4.62 25.68 -12.96
N GLY A 243 -5.00 24.41 -13.13
CA GLY A 243 -4.06 23.33 -13.43
C GLY A 243 -3.30 23.60 -14.73
N ASP A 244 -1.98 23.41 -14.71
CA ASP A 244 -1.14 23.65 -15.88
C ASP A 244 -1.23 22.49 -16.90
N PRO A 245 -1.87 22.69 -18.08
CA PRO A 245 -1.98 21.67 -19.12
C PRO A 245 -0.65 21.44 -19.87
N ASN A 246 0.39 22.22 -19.55
CA ASN A 246 1.72 22.12 -20.13
C ASN A 246 2.76 21.57 -19.17
N ALA A 247 2.40 21.23 -17.94
CA ALA A 247 3.29 20.52 -17.03
C ALA A 247 3.75 19.22 -17.70
N ALA A 248 5.01 18.84 -17.45
CA ALA A 248 5.58 17.60 -17.94
C ALA A 248 5.81 16.67 -16.74
N ASP A 249 5.47 15.39 -16.90
CA ASP A 249 5.80 14.35 -15.92
C ASP A 249 7.27 13.90 -16.01
N GLU A 250 7.65 12.84 -15.29
CA GLU A 250 9.02 12.31 -15.29
C GLU A 250 9.48 11.80 -16.66
N ASP A 251 8.55 11.38 -17.51
CA ASP A 251 8.82 10.95 -18.89
C ASP A 251 8.84 12.15 -19.87
N GLY A 252 8.63 13.37 -19.37
CA GLY A 252 8.53 14.57 -20.18
C GLY A 252 7.20 14.70 -20.93
N LEU A 253 6.23 13.83 -20.65
CA LEU A 253 4.93 13.83 -21.30
C LEU A 253 4.04 14.87 -20.66
N LYS A 254 3.25 15.56 -21.49
CA LYS A 254 2.18 16.47 -21.03
C LYS A 254 0.87 15.71 -20.83
N PRO A 255 -0.11 16.23 -20.05
CA PRO A 255 -1.40 15.58 -19.87
C PRO A 255 -2.10 15.18 -21.17
N ILE A 256 -2.03 16.01 -22.21
CA ILE A 256 -2.64 15.68 -23.52
C ILE A 256 -2.02 14.46 -24.19
N GLN A 257 -0.71 14.24 -24.01
CA GLN A 257 0.01 13.09 -24.56
C GLN A 257 -0.36 11.82 -23.78
N VAL A 258 -0.50 11.92 -22.45
CA VAL A 258 -0.98 10.83 -21.60
C VAL A 258 -2.40 10.42 -22.00
N ALA A 259 -3.33 11.37 -22.14
CA ALA A 259 -4.69 11.10 -22.62
C ALA A 259 -4.69 10.43 -24.00
N ALA A 260 -3.86 10.92 -24.92
CA ALA A 260 -3.77 10.38 -26.27
C ALA A 260 -3.17 8.96 -26.31
N ALA A 261 -2.16 8.68 -25.48
CA ALA A 261 -1.55 7.36 -25.34
C ALA A 261 -2.56 6.30 -24.83
N ARG A 262 -3.54 6.73 -24.01
CA ARG A 262 -4.67 5.88 -23.57
C ARG A 262 -5.83 5.81 -24.57
N GLY A 263 -5.78 6.57 -25.66
CA GLY A 263 -6.87 6.66 -26.63
C GLY A 263 -8.08 7.46 -26.14
N ASN A 264 -7.93 8.27 -25.08
CA ASN A 264 -9.00 9.05 -24.48
C ASN A 264 -9.29 10.30 -25.33
N ARG A 265 -10.01 10.13 -26.46
CA ARG A 265 -10.30 11.23 -27.39
C ARG A 265 -10.93 12.46 -26.73
N VAL A 266 -11.93 12.26 -25.88
CA VAL A 266 -12.64 13.38 -25.21
C VAL A 266 -11.69 14.19 -24.34
N ALA A 267 -10.79 13.52 -23.61
CA ALA A 267 -9.76 14.21 -22.81
C ALA A 267 -8.79 15.00 -23.71
N VAL A 268 -8.38 14.44 -24.86
CA VAL A 268 -7.56 15.15 -25.85
C VAL A 268 -8.30 16.37 -26.41
N GLU A 269 -9.59 16.26 -26.71
CA GLU A 269 -10.42 17.38 -27.19
C GLU A 269 -10.52 18.52 -26.16
N ILE A 270 -10.59 18.19 -24.87
CA ILE A 270 -10.61 19.18 -23.78
C ILE A 270 -9.25 19.85 -23.59
N LEU A 271 -8.15 19.09 -23.67
CA LEU A 271 -6.80 19.58 -23.43
C LEU A 271 -6.20 20.31 -24.65
N HIS A 272 -6.58 19.92 -25.87
CA HIS A 272 -6.07 20.49 -27.13
C HIS A 272 -6.07 22.03 -27.20
N PRO A 273 -7.17 22.74 -26.89
CA PRO A 273 -7.20 24.20 -26.99
C PRO A 273 -6.36 24.91 -25.92
N VAL A 274 -5.96 24.22 -24.84
CA VAL A 274 -5.23 24.80 -23.71
C VAL A 274 -3.76 24.37 -23.61
N THR A 275 -3.35 23.35 -24.38
CA THR A 275 -1.96 22.89 -24.46
C THR A 275 -1.22 23.54 -25.63
N LEU A 276 0.02 23.97 -25.37
CA LEU A 276 0.91 24.51 -26.39
C LEU A 276 1.29 23.42 -27.41
N PRO A 277 1.31 23.74 -28.72
CA PRO A 277 1.71 22.78 -29.74
C PRO A 277 3.08 22.18 -29.50
N LEU A 278 3.16 20.85 -29.60
CA LEU A 278 4.40 20.10 -29.45
C LEU A 278 5.12 19.98 -30.79
N SER A 279 6.41 20.34 -30.83
CA SER A 279 7.23 20.19 -32.04
C SER A 279 7.43 18.73 -32.45
N SER A 280 7.30 17.79 -31.52
CA SER A 280 7.38 16.35 -31.77
C SER A 280 6.16 15.82 -32.54
N VAL A 281 5.01 16.49 -32.44
CA VAL A 281 3.75 16.06 -33.09
C VAL A 281 3.58 16.85 -34.39
N PRO A 282 3.77 16.23 -35.57
CA PRO A 282 3.78 16.96 -36.84
C PRO A 282 2.42 17.55 -37.23
N GLU A 283 1.33 16.88 -36.82
CA GLU A 283 -0.04 17.32 -37.05
C GLU A 283 -0.70 17.63 -35.71
N TRP A 284 -0.75 18.90 -35.32
CA TRP A 284 -1.37 19.36 -34.07
C TRP A 284 -2.92 19.42 -34.14
N SER A 285 -3.52 18.34 -34.63
CA SER A 285 -4.96 18.09 -34.59
C SER A 285 -5.24 17.00 -33.54
N VAL A 286 -6.50 16.88 -33.07
CA VAL A 286 -6.88 15.79 -32.15
C VAL A 286 -6.52 14.42 -32.73
N ASP A 287 -6.82 14.22 -34.02
CA ASP A 287 -6.49 12.98 -34.72
C ASP A 287 -4.98 12.78 -34.89
N GLY A 288 -4.24 13.85 -35.20
CA GLY A 288 -2.80 13.82 -35.35
C GLY A 288 -2.07 13.48 -34.06
N ILE A 289 -2.51 14.06 -32.92
CA ILE A 289 -1.97 13.76 -31.59
C ILE A 289 -2.27 12.30 -31.21
N LEU A 290 -3.52 11.84 -31.38
CA LEU A 290 -3.90 10.45 -31.10
C LEU A 290 -3.08 9.46 -31.93
N GLN A 291 -2.99 9.67 -33.24
CA GLN A 291 -2.22 8.80 -34.13
C GLN A 291 -0.73 8.82 -33.80
N HIS A 292 -0.17 9.99 -33.49
CA HIS A 292 1.24 10.12 -33.13
C HIS A 292 1.53 9.34 -31.84
N MET A 293 0.77 9.56 -30.78
CA MET A 293 0.99 8.86 -29.51
C MET A 293 0.75 7.35 -29.63
N GLN A 294 -0.27 6.92 -30.38
CA GLN A 294 -0.51 5.49 -30.65
C GLN A 294 0.64 4.84 -31.45
N ARG A 295 1.25 5.59 -32.37
CA ARG A 295 2.45 5.12 -33.07
C ARG A 295 3.64 5.08 -32.14
N GLU A 296 3.85 6.08 -31.28
CA GLU A 296 4.97 6.08 -30.34
C GLU A 296 4.86 4.95 -29.31
N THR A 297 3.67 4.74 -28.73
CA THR A 297 3.44 3.60 -27.83
C THR A 297 3.58 2.27 -28.55
N GLY A 298 3.02 2.13 -29.76
CA GLY A 298 3.19 0.95 -30.61
C GLY A 298 4.63 0.73 -31.12
N ILE A 299 5.43 1.79 -31.26
CA ILE A 299 6.87 1.73 -31.58
C ILE A 299 7.68 1.37 -30.35
N ILE A 300 7.27 1.76 -29.14
CA ILE A 300 7.92 1.32 -27.89
C ILE A 300 7.63 -0.18 -27.68
N GLU A 301 6.39 -0.61 -27.90
CA GLU A 301 6.00 -2.02 -27.89
C GLU A 301 6.71 -2.81 -29.02
N GLY A 302 6.77 -2.26 -30.24
CA GLY A 302 7.44 -2.88 -31.39
C GLY A 302 8.98 -2.76 -31.40
N LYS A 303 9.58 -1.80 -30.68
CA LYS A 303 11.05 -1.75 -30.44
C LYS A 303 11.44 -2.77 -29.39
N ASN A 304 10.59 -3.05 -28.40
CA ASN A 304 10.79 -4.20 -27.52
C ASN A 304 10.74 -5.53 -28.30
N GLU A 305 9.99 -5.61 -29.41
CA GLU A 305 10.02 -6.76 -30.33
C GLU A 305 11.20 -6.71 -31.33
N GLY A 306 11.60 -5.54 -31.83
CA GLY A 306 12.66 -5.38 -32.85
C GLY A 306 14.10 -5.28 -32.30
N LEU A 307 14.28 -5.02 -31.00
CA LEU A 307 15.57 -5.11 -30.33
C LEU A 307 16.03 -6.58 -30.12
N GLU A 308 15.13 -7.55 -30.28
CA GLU A 308 15.48 -8.98 -30.33
C GLU A 308 16.12 -9.40 -31.66
N GLU A 309 15.86 -8.68 -32.77
CA GLU A 309 16.32 -9.09 -34.12
C GLU A 309 17.66 -8.47 -34.56
N SER A 310 18.18 -7.42 -33.89
CA SER A 310 19.30 -6.62 -34.42
C SER A 310 20.68 -6.83 -33.78
N ASN A 311 20.83 -7.65 -32.73
CA ASN A 311 22.15 -7.98 -32.15
C ASN A 311 22.65 -9.37 -32.56
N LYS A 312 22.89 -9.56 -33.86
CA LYS A 312 23.83 -10.59 -34.37
C LYS A 312 25.20 -9.96 -34.58
N VAL A 313 26.01 -9.93 -33.51
CA VAL A 313 27.47 -9.85 -33.62
C VAL A 313 28.06 -11.06 -32.89
N LYS A 314 28.99 -11.71 -33.60
CA LYS A 314 29.60 -13.01 -33.32
C LYS A 314 30.29 -13.09 -31.94
N ASP A 315 30.10 -14.25 -31.29
CA ASP A 315 30.96 -14.98 -30.33
C ASP A 315 31.79 -14.12 -29.35
N ILE A 316 31.64 -14.19 -28.02
CA ILE A 316 31.68 -15.38 -27.15
C ILE A 316 30.86 -15.06 -25.87
N ALA A 317 29.83 -15.86 -25.52
CA ALA A 317 29.17 -15.79 -24.22
C ALA A 317 28.57 -17.14 -23.78
N PRO A 318 28.56 -17.46 -22.47
CA PRO A 318 28.15 -18.75 -21.90
C PRO A 318 26.62 -18.96 -22.01
N PRO A 319 26.09 -20.18 -21.80
CA PRO A 319 24.86 -20.63 -22.45
C PRO A 319 23.61 -19.92 -21.93
N LYS A 320 22.78 -19.40 -22.85
CA LYS A 320 21.43 -18.90 -22.57
C LYS A 320 20.43 -20.06 -22.48
N GLN A 321 19.58 -20.03 -21.46
CA GLN A 321 18.45 -20.94 -21.29
C GLN A 321 17.27 -20.48 -22.16
N ASP A 322 16.63 -21.42 -22.86
CA ASP A 322 15.45 -21.20 -23.71
C ASP A 322 14.26 -20.67 -22.90
N ILE A 323 13.71 -19.53 -23.30
CA ILE A 323 12.50 -18.94 -22.70
C ILE A 323 11.26 -19.53 -23.43
N PRO A 324 10.25 -20.10 -22.72
CA PRO A 324 9.10 -20.74 -23.37
C PRO A 324 8.15 -19.73 -24.05
N GLN A 325 7.71 -20.02 -25.29
CA GLN A 325 6.62 -19.28 -25.96
C GLN A 325 5.24 -19.63 -25.35
N VAL A 326 4.53 -18.62 -24.86
CA VAL A 326 3.24 -18.75 -24.16
C VAL A 326 2.07 -18.35 -25.07
N SER A 327 1.00 -19.14 -25.10
CA SER A 327 -0.19 -18.88 -25.93
C SER A 327 -1.01 -17.68 -25.43
N ALA A 328 -1.77 -17.03 -26.32
CA ALA A 328 -2.63 -15.90 -25.95
C ALA A 328 -3.69 -16.25 -24.88
N GLU A 329 -4.19 -17.49 -24.89
CA GLU A 329 -5.12 -17.96 -23.86
C GLU A 329 -4.45 -18.10 -22.49
N ALA A 330 -3.19 -18.55 -22.46
CA ALA A 330 -2.41 -18.63 -21.23
C ALA A 330 -2.06 -17.23 -20.69
N LYS A 331 -1.70 -16.28 -21.57
CA LYS A 331 -1.50 -14.86 -21.17
C LYS A 331 -2.77 -14.24 -20.56
N LYS A 332 -3.95 -14.55 -21.09
CA LYS A 332 -5.22 -14.09 -20.51
C LYS A 332 -5.44 -14.66 -19.10
N LYS A 333 -5.20 -15.97 -18.90
CA LYS A 333 -5.30 -16.62 -17.57
C LYS A 333 -4.27 -16.07 -16.59
N ALA A 334 -3.06 -15.76 -17.07
CA ALA A 334 -2.03 -15.09 -16.28
C ALA A 334 -2.48 -13.70 -15.83
N ALA A 335 -3.10 -12.90 -16.71
CA ALA A 335 -3.62 -11.58 -16.36
C ALA A 335 -4.76 -11.64 -15.33
N GLU A 336 -5.67 -12.61 -15.42
CA GLU A 336 -6.73 -12.83 -14.44
C GLU A 336 -6.18 -13.25 -13.06
N ALA A 337 -5.15 -14.11 -13.05
CA ALA A 337 -4.46 -14.51 -11.82
C ALA A 337 -3.66 -13.34 -11.21
N LYS A 338 -3.00 -12.54 -12.05
CA LYS A 338 -2.31 -11.31 -11.65
C LYS A 338 -3.28 -10.29 -11.04
N ALA A 339 -4.47 -10.10 -11.61
CA ALA A 339 -5.47 -9.18 -11.04
C ALA A 339 -5.92 -9.61 -9.64
N ARG A 340 -6.11 -10.92 -9.41
CA ARG A 340 -6.38 -11.46 -8.07
C ARG A 340 -5.20 -11.25 -7.11
N ALA A 341 -3.97 -11.43 -7.60
CA ALA A 341 -2.77 -11.19 -6.82
C ALA A 341 -2.63 -9.71 -6.43
N ASP A 342 -2.86 -8.79 -7.37
CA ASP A 342 -2.80 -7.34 -7.15
C ASP A 342 -3.90 -6.89 -6.15
N ASP A 343 -5.09 -7.49 -6.19
CA ASP A 343 -6.15 -7.27 -5.18
C ASP A 343 -5.76 -7.80 -3.79
N ALA A 344 -5.24 -9.03 -3.71
CA ALA A 344 -4.74 -9.60 -2.44
C ALA A 344 -3.58 -8.78 -1.86
N PHE A 345 -2.66 -8.32 -2.72
CA PHE A 345 -1.55 -7.46 -2.33
C PHE A 345 -2.03 -6.12 -1.77
N ARG A 346 -3.03 -5.48 -2.42
CA ARG A 346 -3.66 -4.25 -1.92
C ARG A 346 -4.33 -4.44 -0.56
N ARG A 347 -4.87 -5.64 -0.30
CA ARG A 347 -5.46 -6.03 1.00
C ARG A 347 -4.41 -6.44 2.04
N LYS A 348 -3.12 -6.33 1.71
CA LYS A 348 -1.98 -6.79 2.53
C LYS A 348 -2.01 -8.29 2.85
N ASP A 349 -2.78 -9.08 2.10
CA ASP A 349 -2.74 -10.55 2.17
C ASP A 349 -1.63 -11.05 1.24
N TYR A 350 -0.40 -10.90 1.69
CA TYR A 350 0.78 -11.18 0.87
C TYR A 350 0.94 -12.67 0.56
N MET A 351 0.44 -13.57 1.41
CA MET A 351 0.49 -15.01 1.11
C MET A 351 -0.48 -15.37 0.00
N THR A 352 -1.72 -14.86 0.04
CA THR A 352 -2.67 -15.04 -1.06
C THR A 352 -2.17 -14.36 -2.35
N ALA A 353 -1.51 -13.20 -2.23
CA ALA A 353 -0.87 -12.54 -3.37
C ALA A 353 0.24 -13.41 -3.97
N VAL A 354 1.08 -14.02 -3.14
CA VAL A 354 2.11 -14.99 -3.58
C VAL A 354 1.49 -16.16 -4.32
N ASP A 355 0.44 -16.77 -3.78
CA ASP A 355 -0.22 -17.93 -4.40
C ASP A 355 -0.81 -17.56 -5.77
N ALA A 356 -1.46 -16.40 -5.85
CA ALA A 356 -2.05 -15.90 -7.09
C ALA A 356 -0.98 -15.47 -8.12
N TYR A 357 0.12 -14.85 -7.70
CA TYR A 357 1.25 -14.58 -8.60
C TYR A 357 1.94 -15.86 -9.05
N THR A 358 2.02 -16.88 -8.19
CA THR A 358 2.55 -18.20 -8.58
C THR A 358 1.70 -18.81 -9.67
N GLN A 359 0.39 -18.79 -9.51
CA GLN A 359 -0.54 -19.22 -10.55
C GLN A 359 -0.41 -18.40 -11.84
N ALA A 360 -0.18 -17.07 -11.72
CA ALA A 360 0.07 -16.23 -12.89
C ALA A 360 1.36 -16.61 -13.62
N ILE A 361 2.43 -16.91 -12.88
CA ILE A 361 3.74 -17.33 -13.41
C ILE A 361 3.65 -18.72 -14.06
N ASP A 362 2.85 -19.63 -13.51
CA ASP A 362 2.61 -20.94 -14.13
C ASP A 362 1.94 -20.81 -15.50
N PHE A 363 1.09 -19.78 -15.67
CA PHE A 363 0.45 -19.48 -16.95
C PHE A 363 1.35 -18.68 -17.90
N ASP A 364 2.12 -17.71 -17.40
CA ASP A 364 3.06 -16.92 -18.19
C ASP A 364 4.40 -16.75 -17.46
N PRO A 365 5.31 -17.73 -17.56
CA PRO A 365 6.62 -17.66 -16.92
C PRO A 365 7.56 -16.65 -17.60
N SER A 366 7.16 -16.09 -18.74
CA SER A 366 7.95 -15.09 -19.48
C SER A 366 7.74 -13.67 -18.98
N ASP A 367 6.66 -13.40 -18.24
CA ASP A 367 6.40 -12.08 -17.67
C ASP A 367 7.19 -11.84 -16.38
N GLY A 368 8.37 -11.23 -16.53
CA GLY A 368 9.21 -10.82 -15.40
C GLY A 368 8.55 -9.88 -14.39
N THR A 369 7.44 -9.19 -14.74
CA THR A 369 6.73 -8.33 -13.76
C THR A 369 6.04 -9.16 -12.68
N LEU A 370 5.58 -10.36 -13.00
CA LEU A 370 4.97 -11.28 -12.03
C LEU A 370 5.97 -11.71 -10.96
N LEU A 371 7.19 -12.05 -11.40
CA LEU A 371 8.30 -12.38 -10.49
C LEU A 371 8.71 -11.16 -9.64
N SER A 372 8.76 -9.96 -10.22
CA SER A 372 9.03 -8.74 -9.44
C SER A 372 7.96 -8.48 -8.37
N ASN A 373 6.69 -8.75 -8.67
CA ASN A 373 5.59 -8.50 -7.73
C ASN A 373 5.49 -9.59 -6.67
N ARG A 374 5.75 -10.85 -7.04
CA ARG A 374 5.86 -11.96 -6.09
C ARG A 374 7.08 -11.79 -5.18
N SER A 375 8.22 -11.35 -5.72
CA SER A 375 9.41 -10.96 -4.94
C SER A 375 9.08 -9.91 -3.89
N LEU A 376 8.33 -8.86 -4.26
CA LEU A 376 7.86 -7.85 -3.31
C LEU A 376 6.94 -8.44 -2.24
N SER A 377 6.05 -9.37 -2.63
CA SER A 377 5.14 -10.03 -1.69
C SER A 377 5.92 -10.89 -0.68
N TRP A 378 6.94 -11.64 -1.13
CA TRP A 378 7.85 -12.37 -0.26
C TRP A 378 8.66 -11.45 0.66
N TYR A 379 9.13 -10.32 0.14
CA TYR A 379 9.83 -9.32 0.92
C TYR A 379 8.94 -8.78 2.05
N ARG A 380 7.67 -8.48 1.78
CA ARG A 380 6.68 -8.04 2.79
C ARG A 380 6.37 -9.12 3.83
N LEU A 381 6.52 -10.40 3.48
CA LEU A 381 6.42 -11.54 4.39
C LEU A 381 7.72 -11.85 5.17
N GLY A 382 8.79 -11.08 4.97
CA GLY A 382 10.10 -11.35 5.57
C GLY A 382 10.83 -12.56 4.98
N GLN A 383 10.34 -13.14 3.87
CA GLN A 383 10.90 -14.33 3.22
C GLN A 383 11.99 -13.93 2.22
N ALA A 384 13.15 -13.53 2.74
CA ALA A 384 14.20 -12.86 1.98
C ALA A 384 14.83 -13.74 0.88
N GLU A 385 14.99 -15.04 1.11
CA GLU A 385 15.54 -15.98 0.13
C GLU A 385 14.60 -16.18 -1.07
N HIS A 386 13.30 -16.28 -0.81
CA HIS A 386 12.28 -16.39 -1.85
C HIS A 386 12.18 -15.08 -2.65
N ALA A 387 12.22 -13.94 -1.96
CA ALA A 387 12.26 -12.63 -2.60
C ALA A 387 13.48 -12.47 -3.51
N LEU A 388 14.65 -12.93 -3.06
CA LEU A 388 15.89 -12.90 -3.83
C LEU A 388 15.85 -13.81 -5.06
N ALA A 389 15.31 -15.03 -4.91
CA ALA A 389 15.17 -15.96 -6.02
C ALA A 389 14.29 -15.38 -7.13
N ASP A 390 13.13 -14.82 -6.77
CA ASP A 390 12.23 -14.19 -7.72
C ASP A 390 12.82 -12.92 -8.33
N ALA A 391 13.55 -12.10 -7.56
CA ALA A 391 14.24 -10.92 -8.08
C ALA A 391 15.32 -11.29 -9.11
N LYS A 392 16.09 -12.34 -8.86
CA LYS A 392 17.10 -12.85 -9.81
C LYS A 392 16.48 -13.44 -11.07
N ALA A 393 15.39 -14.19 -10.92
CA ALA A 393 14.63 -14.71 -12.06
C ALA A 393 14.02 -13.58 -12.89
N CYS A 394 13.47 -12.55 -12.23
CA CYS A 394 13.00 -11.33 -12.87
C CYS A 394 14.12 -10.62 -13.65
N LYS A 395 15.29 -10.45 -13.03
CA LYS A 395 16.47 -9.85 -13.66
C LYS A 395 16.99 -10.66 -14.84
N ALA A 396 16.92 -11.99 -14.77
CA ALA A 396 17.29 -12.87 -15.88
C ALA A 396 16.36 -12.71 -17.09
N LEU A 397 15.07 -12.44 -16.87
CA LEU A 397 14.10 -12.17 -17.92
C LEU A 397 14.15 -10.71 -18.43
N LYS A 398 14.46 -9.75 -17.55
CA LYS A 398 14.47 -8.31 -17.83
C LYS A 398 15.76 -7.65 -17.28
N PRO A 399 16.93 -7.90 -17.91
CA PRO A 399 18.22 -7.39 -17.45
C PRO A 399 18.41 -5.88 -17.66
N ASP A 400 17.54 -5.23 -18.43
CA ASP A 400 17.53 -3.80 -18.67
C ASP A 400 16.52 -3.05 -17.80
N TRP A 401 15.80 -3.76 -16.90
CA TRP A 401 14.77 -3.16 -16.05
C TRP A 401 15.30 -2.79 -14.66
N PRO A 402 15.51 -1.50 -14.34
CA PRO A 402 16.16 -1.08 -13.09
C PRO A 402 15.43 -1.58 -11.82
N LYS A 403 14.11 -1.80 -11.92
CA LYS A 403 13.30 -2.32 -10.82
C LYS A 403 13.69 -3.74 -10.40
N ALA A 404 14.16 -4.58 -11.32
CA ALA A 404 14.62 -5.94 -10.99
C ALA A 404 15.86 -5.90 -10.08
N TYR A 405 16.78 -4.99 -10.37
CA TYR A 405 17.98 -4.72 -9.58
C TYR A 405 17.63 -4.15 -8.22
N TYR A 406 16.64 -3.26 -8.16
CA TYR A 406 16.11 -2.76 -6.90
C TYR A 406 15.54 -3.89 -6.03
N ARG A 407 14.72 -4.78 -6.60
CA ARG A 407 14.14 -5.92 -5.88
C ARG A 407 15.22 -6.88 -5.36
N GLU A 408 16.27 -7.12 -6.15
CA GLU A 408 17.40 -7.93 -5.72
C GLU A 408 18.15 -7.27 -4.56
N GLY A 409 18.47 -5.97 -4.69
CA GLY A 409 19.14 -5.22 -3.63
C GLY A 409 18.31 -5.16 -2.34
N ALA A 410 17.00 -4.99 -2.44
CA ALA A 410 16.09 -5.00 -1.29
C ALA A 410 16.08 -6.36 -0.58
N ALA A 411 15.98 -7.47 -1.33
CA ALA A 411 16.05 -8.81 -0.76
C ALA A 411 17.43 -9.11 -0.11
N LEU A 412 18.52 -8.65 -0.73
CA LEU A 412 19.88 -8.78 -0.19
C LEU A 412 20.08 -7.95 1.09
N ARG A 413 19.48 -6.76 1.19
CA ARG A 413 19.46 -5.97 2.44
C ARG A 413 18.76 -6.71 3.57
N LEU A 414 17.64 -7.37 3.27
CA LEU A 414 16.90 -8.16 4.25
C LEU A 414 17.69 -9.39 4.73
N LEU A 415 18.59 -9.93 3.88
CA LEU A 415 19.57 -10.97 4.23
C LEU A 415 20.84 -10.43 4.92
N GLU A 416 20.91 -9.14 5.22
CA GLU A 416 22.12 -8.46 5.74
C GLU A 416 23.36 -8.59 4.82
N ARG A 417 23.16 -8.86 3.52
CA ARG A 417 24.21 -8.95 2.50
C ARG A 417 24.44 -7.59 1.85
N TYR A 418 24.88 -6.62 2.65
CA TYR A 418 24.91 -5.21 2.27
C TYR A 418 25.84 -4.88 1.08
N GLU A 419 26.97 -5.58 0.94
CA GLU A 419 27.88 -5.39 -0.20
C GLU A 419 27.23 -5.87 -1.51
N ASP A 420 26.63 -7.06 -1.49
CA ASP A 420 25.90 -7.58 -2.65
C ASP A 420 24.70 -6.69 -2.99
N ALA A 421 24.00 -6.17 -1.97
CA ALA A 421 22.90 -5.25 -2.16
C ALA A 421 23.35 -3.93 -2.80
N ALA A 422 24.44 -3.34 -2.33
CA ALA A 422 25.02 -2.13 -2.90
C ALA A 422 25.42 -2.36 -4.36
N ASN A 423 26.02 -3.51 -4.69
CA ASN A 423 26.33 -3.87 -6.08
C ASN A 423 25.08 -3.96 -6.94
N ALA A 424 24.02 -4.63 -6.45
CA ALA A 424 22.76 -4.72 -7.18
C ALA A 424 22.14 -3.33 -7.44
N PHE A 425 22.09 -2.46 -6.43
CA PHE A 425 21.59 -1.08 -6.61
C PHE A 425 22.48 -0.27 -7.56
N TYR A 426 23.80 -0.38 -7.45
CA TYR A 426 24.73 0.30 -8.35
C TYR A 426 24.52 -0.13 -9.80
N GLU A 427 24.39 -1.44 -10.06
CA GLU A 427 24.04 -1.95 -11.39
C GLU A 427 22.71 -1.33 -11.88
N GLY A 428 21.69 -1.23 -11.01
CA GLY A 428 20.46 -0.52 -11.32
C GLY A 428 20.65 0.97 -11.65
N VAL A 429 21.48 1.70 -10.88
CA VAL A 429 21.82 3.11 -11.13
C VAL A 429 22.56 3.25 -12.46
N THR A 430 23.42 2.30 -12.85
CA THR A 430 24.10 2.37 -14.16
C THR A 430 23.13 2.22 -15.34
N LEU A 431 22.01 1.53 -15.14
CA LEU A 431 20.95 1.41 -16.14
C LEU A 431 20.06 2.67 -16.20
N ASN A 432 19.77 3.28 -15.04
CA ASN A 432 19.03 4.53 -14.95
C ASN A 432 19.63 5.46 -13.87
N PRO A 433 20.57 6.35 -14.24
CA PRO A 433 21.26 7.22 -13.29
C PRO A 433 20.37 8.26 -12.61
N ASP A 434 19.25 8.62 -13.24
CA ASP A 434 18.30 9.61 -12.73
C ASP A 434 17.27 8.98 -11.76
N ASN A 435 17.30 7.66 -11.57
CA ASN A 435 16.45 6.96 -10.60
C ASN A 435 16.95 7.23 -9.16
N MET A 436 16.37 8.27 -8.55
CA MET A 436 16.73 8.70 -7.20
C MET A 436 16.45 7.65 -6.12
N GLU A 437 15.50 6.73 -6.35
CA GLU A 437 15.22 5.62 -5.44
C GLU A 437 16.42 4.66 -5.37
N LEU A 438 16.96 4.26 -6.52
CA LEU A 438 18.15 3.42 -6.64
C LEU A 438 19.41 4.12 -6.12
N VAL A 439 19.57 5.41 -6.40
CA VAL A 439 20.70 6.21 -5.88
C VAL A 439 20.65 6.29 -4.36
N THR A 440 19.46 6.47 -3.79
CA THR A 440 19.27 6.53 -2.33
C THR A 440 19.48 5.15 -1.71
N ALA A 441 18.86 4.10 -2.26
CA ALA A 441 19.02 2.73 -1.79
C ALA A 441 20.48 2.24 -1.86
N PHE A 442 21.23 2.66 -2.89
CA PHE A 442 22.67 2.40 -2.99
C PHE A 442 23.45 3.05 -1.85
N LYS A 443 23.25 4.35 -1.61
CA LYS A 443 23.91 5.08 -0.52
C LYS A 443 23.60 4.45 0.84
N GLU A 444 22.34 4.15 1.08
CA GLU A 444 21.90 3.49 2.31
C GLU A 444 22.52 2.10 2.49
N ALA A 445 22.60 1.29 1.44
CA ALA A 445 23.21 -0.03 1.51
C ALA A 445 24.72 0.05 1.84
N VAL A 446 25.43 1.01 1.25
CA VAL A 446 26.85 1.28 1.56
C VAL A 446 27.02 1.71 3.01
N ASP A 447 26.18 2.63 3.50
CA ASP A 447 26.26 3.11 4.88
C ASP A 447 25.84 2.05 5.90
N ALA A 448 24.83 1.24 5.60
CA ALA A 448 24.44 0.08 6.40
C ALA A 448 25.57 -0.95 6.48
N GLY A 449 26.23 -1.25 5.35
CA GLY A 449 27.40 -2.13 5.31
C GLY A 449 28.56 -1.61 6.16
N ARG A 450 28.86 -0.31 6.10
CA ARG A 450 29.89 0.32 6.96
C ARG A 450 29.57 0.19 8.44
N LYS A 451 28.32 0.47 8.83
CA LYS A 451 27.86 0.34 10.23
C LYS A 451 27.91 -1.11 10.72
N PHE A 452 27.53 -2.07 9.87
CA PHE A 452 27.56 -3.50 10.16
C PHE A 452 28.99 -4.05 10.34
N HIS A 453 29.94 -3.58 9.53
CA HIS A 453 31.36 -3.94 9.70
C HIS A 453 31.97 -3.28 10.94
N ALA A 454 31.61 -2.03 11.25
CA ALA A 454 32.06 -1.34 12.44
C ALA A 454 31.54 -1.98 13.75
N SER A 455 30.31 -2.49 13.77
CA SER A 455 29.73 -3.18 14.94
C SER A 455 30.32 -4.57 15.17
N LYS A 456 30.79 -5.25 14.11
CA LYS A 456 31.51 -6.54 14.21
C LYS A 456 32.98 -6.40 14.65
N GLN A 457 33.57 -5.21 14.53
CA GLN A 457 34.97 -4.93 14.91
C GLN A 457 35.14 -4.40 16.34
N GLN A 458 34.05 -4.19 17.10
CA GLN A 458 34.17 -3.92 18.54
C GLN A 458 34.62 -5.21 19.25
N PRO A 459 35.78 -5.22 19.95
CA PRO A 459 36.17 -6.37 20.75
C PRO A 459 35.14 -6.53 21.87
N LYS A 460 34.58 -7.74 22.00
CA LYS A 460 33.77 -8.12 23.16
C LYS A 460 34.64 -7.94 24.41
N SER A 461 34.36 -6.89 25.19
CA SER A 461 34.94 -6.64 26.50
C SER A 461 34.44 -7.63 27.54
#